data_AF-A0A963DCC9-F1
#
_entry.id   AF-A0A963DCC9-F1
#
_cell.length_a   1.000
_cell.length_b   1.000
_cell.length_c   1.000
_cell.angle_alpha   90.00
_cell.angle_beta   90.00
_cell.angle_gamma   90.00
#
_symmetry.space_group_name_H-M   'P 1'
#
loop_
_entity.id
_entity.type
_entity.pdbx_description
1 polymer ?
#
loop_
_entity_poly.entity_id
_entity_poly.type
_entity_poly.pdbx_seq_one_letter_code
_entity_poly.pdbx_strand_id
1 'polypeptide(L)'
;FFDDARTAGPFEFMIAIGFSFEYVLTNLLFVPFMSGAAYNGDMATVTFGFSAQSDEARHMTLGLEVIKFLLEQHEDNLPIVQKWINKWLWRGYRVLALVAMMMDYMLPNKVMSWKEAWEVYFEEAGGALFKDLARYGIVMPDYVETIAKEKEHLSHQAWWIFYNFTHAAAFHTWIPSAK
;
A
#
# COMPACT_ATOMS: atom_id res chain seq x y z
N PHE A 1 5.96 -10.46 -5.27
CA PHE A 1 4.60 -10.10 -4.81
C PHE A 1 3.56 -10.59 -5.80
N PHE A 2 3.53 -10.06 -7.03
CA PHE A 2 2.51 -10.44 -8.02
C PHE A 2 2.56 -11.90 -8.48
N ASP A 3 3.72 -12.55 -8.55
CA ASP A 3 3.76 -13.98 -8.92
C ASP A 3 3.01 -14.85 -7.92
N ASP A 4 3.20 -14.65 -6.62
CA ASP A 4 2.42 -15.35 -5.58
C ASP A 4 0.92 -15.10 -5.78
N ALA A 5 0.50 -13.85 -5.99
CA ALA A 5 -0.91 -13.52 -6.20
C ALA A 5 -1.48 -14.22 -7.44
N ARG A 6 -0.73 -14.22 -8.55
CA ARG A 6 -1.15 -14.84 -9.83
C ARG A 6 -1.12 -16.37 -9.81
N THR A 7 -0.27 -16.97 -8.98
CA THR A 7 -0.22 -18.43 -8.80
C THR A 7 -1.19 -18.94 -7.76
N ALA A 8 -1.80 -18.06 -6.97
CA ALA A 8 -2.85 -18.41 -6.02
C ALA A 8 -4.18 -18.76 -6.73
N GLY A 9 -5.14 -19.28 -5.96
CA GLY A 9 -6.51 -19.46 -6.46
C GLY A 9 -7.21 -18.13 -6.73
N PRO A 10 -8.30 -18.12 -7.52
CA PRO A 10 -8.95 -16.88 -7.96
C PRO A 10 -9.51 -16.03 -6.81
N PHE A 11 -10.03 -16.66 -5.75
CA PHE A 11 -10.54 -15.92 -4.59
C PHE A 11 -9.41 -15.28 -3.77
N GLU A 12 -8.29 -15.98 -3.59
CA GLU A 12 -7.12 -15.40 -2.95
C GLU A 12 -6.57 -14.24 -3.79
N PHE A 13 -6.50 -14.39 -5.12
CA PHE A 13 -6.09 -13.30 -6.01
C PHE A 13 -6.96 -12.06 -5.83
N MET A 14 -8.29 -12.22 -5.71
CA MET A 14 -9.18 -11.08 -5.50
C MET A 14 -9.01 -10.44 -4.12
N ILE A 15 -8.74 -11.21 -3.06
CA ILE A 15 -8.42 -10.64 -1.74
C ILE A 15 -7.03 -9.98 -1.74
N ALA A 16 -6.07 -10.54 -2.47
CA ALA A 16 -4.72 -10.03 -2.58
C ALA A 16 -4.63 -8.71 -3.34
N ILE A 17 -5.20 -8.68 -4.55
CA ILE A 17 -5.10 -7.56 -5.47
C ILE A 17 -6.31 -6.65 -5.31
N GLY A 18 -7.52 -7.17 -5.51
CA GLY A 18 -8.75 -6.36 -5.45
C GLY A 18 -8.96 -5.69 -4.09
N PHE A 19 -8.98 -6.47 -3.01
CA PHE A 19 -9.21 -5.90 -1.67
C PHE A 19 -7.93 -5.29 -1.07
N SER A 20 -6.88 -6.08 -0.91
CA SER A 20 -5.73 -5.62 -0.11
C SER A 20 -4.90 -4.55 -0.83
N PHE A 21 -4.62 -4.72 -2.13
CA PHE A 21 -3.77 -3.79 -2.88
C PHE A 21 -4.55 -2.59 -3.45
N GLU A 22 -5.63 -2.83 -4.17
CA GLU A 22 -6.41 -1.81 -4.90
C GLU A 22 -7.41 -1.04 -4.00
N TYR A 23 -7.71 -1.53 -2.79
CA TYR A 23 -8.58 -0.82 -1.85
C TYR A 23 -7.84 -0.37 -0.59
N VAL A 24 -7.31 -1.31 0.21
CA VAL A 24 -6.72 -1.00 1.52
C VAL A 24 -5.41 -0.21 1.39
N LEU A 25 -4.55 -0.58 0.43
CA LEU A 25 -3.20 -0.03 0.31
C LEU A 25 -3.01 0.93 -0.87
N THR A 26 -4.03 1.12 -1.72
CA THR A 26 -3.86 1.81 -3.01
C THR A 26 -3.35 3.24 -2.85
N ASN A 27 -3.87 3.99 -1.86
CA ASN A 27 -3.46 5.38 -1.64
C ASN A 27 -2.00 5.52 -1.21
N LEU A 28 -1.43 4.50 -0.55
CA LEU A 28 -0.02 4.46 -0.16
C LEU A 28 0.93 4.22 -1.34
N LEU A 29 0.40 3.83 -2.50
CA LEU A 29 1.12 3.77 -3.76
C LEU A 29 0.78 4.97 -4.65
N PHE A 30 -0.51 5.20 -4.89
CA PHE A 30 -0.99 6.16 -5.86
C PHE A 30 -0.66 7.60 -5.46
N VAL A 31 -0.98 8.01 -4.23
CA VAL A 31 -0.79 9.39 -3.80
C VAL A 31 0.68 9.80 -3.80
N PRO A 32 1.63 9.03 -3.24
CA PRO A 32 3.04 9.43 -3.25
C PRO A 32 3.61 9.69 -4.66
N PHE A 33 3.30 8.84 -5.64
CA PHE A 33 3.78 9.04 -7.01
C PHE A 33 3.08 10.22 -7.69
N MET A 34 1.75 10.29 -7.64
CA MET A 34 1.00 11.31 -8.40
C MET A 34 1.15 12.71 -7.79
N SER A 35 1.11 12.83 -6.46
CA SER A 35 1.37 14.12 -5.79
C SER A 35 2.85 14.50 -5.85
N GLY A 36 3.76 13.52 -5.72
CA GLY A 36 5.19 13.75 -5.89
C GLY A 36 5.52 14.31 -7.27
N ALA A 37 4.92 13.76 -8.33
CA ALA A 37 5.03 14.29 -9.69
C ALA A 37 4.54 15.75 -9.78
N ALA A 38 3.37 16.06 -9.23
CA ALA A 38 2.82 17.41 -9.23
C ALA A 38 3.73 18.43 -8.53
N TYR A 39 4.29 18.07 -7.37
CA TYR A 39 5.17 18.94 -6.58
C TYR A 39 6.56 19.12 -7.20
N ASN A 40 6.95 18.22 -8.11
CA ASN A 40 8.27 18.24 -8.75
C ASN A 40 8.19 18.59 -10.26
N GLY A 41 7.05 19.06 -10.75
CA GLY A 41 6.89 19.58 -12.11
C GLY A 41 6.84 18.53 -13.21
N ASP A 42 6.59 17.26 -12.87
CA ASP A 42 6.42 16.19 -13.86
C ASP A 42 4.98 16.17 -14.41
N MET A 43 4.80 16.89 -15.52
CA MET A 43 3.51 17.02 -16.21
C MET A 43 3.01 15.71 -16.84
N ALA A 44 3.90 14.79 -17.22
CA ALA A 44 3.49 13.54 -17.85
C ALA A 44 2.85 12.60 -16.83
N THR A 45 3.55 12.37 -15.71
CA THR A 45 3.06 11.47 -14.65
C THR A 45 1.81 12.01 -13.98
N VAL A 46 1.73 13.32 -13.72
CA VAL A 46 0.53 13.90 -13.10
C VAL A 46 -0.70 13.79 -14.02
N THR A 47 -0.52 13.95 -15.33
CA THR A 47 -1.62 13.81 -16.30
C THR A 47 -2.12 12.37 -16.35
N PHE A 48 -1.22 11.39 -16.31
CA PHE A 48 -1.59 9.98 -16.17
C PHE A 48 -2.39 9.76 -14.87
N GLY A 49 -1.91 10.27 -13.74
CA GLY A 49 -2.59 10.15 -12.46
C GLY A 49 -4.03 10.66 -12.51
N PHE A 50 -4.27 11.85 -13.07
CA PHE A 50 -5.63 12.37 -13.22
C PHE A 50 -6.52 11.52 -14.12
N SER A 51 -5.98 10.99 -15.23
CA SER A 51 -6.72 10.08 -16.11
C SER A 51 -7.11 8.79 -15.41
N ALA A 52 -6.20 8.21 -14.62
CA ALA A 52 -6.38 6.92 -13.97
C ALA A 52 -7.37 6.96 -12.78
N GLN A 53 -7.63 8.13 -12.18
CA GLN A 53 -8.52 8.24 -11.01
C GLN A 53 -9.89 7.60 -11.20
N SER A 54 -10.49 7.77 -12.39
CA SER A 54 -11.80 7.19 -12.67
C SER A 54 -11.78 5.66 -12.77
N ASP A 55 -10.63 5.08 -13.11
CA ASP A 55 -10.41 3.64 -13.16
C ASP A 55 -10.21 3.09 -11.74
N GLU A 56 -9.35 3.74 -10.95
CA GLU A 56 -9.11 3.39 -9.56
C GLU A 56 -10.39 3.44 -8.72
N ALA A 57 -11.29 4.39 -8.95
CA ALA A 57 -12.60 4.43 -8.28
C ALA A 57 -13.43 3.16 -8.54
N ARG A 58 -13.37 2.60 -9.75
CA ARG A 58 -14.04 1.34 -10.09
C ARG A 58 -13.35 0.15 -9.43
N HIS A 59 -12.01 0.13 -9.41
CA HIS A 59 -11.23 -0.94 -8.78
C HIS A 59 -11.43 -1.00 -7.28
N MET A 60 -11.43 0.16 -6.62
CA MET A 60 -11.72 0.28 -5.19
C MET A 60 -13.12 -0.27 -4.86
N THR A 61 -14.12 0.09 -5.66
CA THR A 61 -15.49 -0.42 -5.46
C THR A 61 -15.53 -1.94 -5.61
N LEU A 62 -14.86 -2.48 -6.64
CA LEU A 62 -14.76 -3.93 -6.84
C LEU A 62 -14.09 -4.63 -5.64
N GLY A 63 -12.98 -4.08 -5.13
CA GLY A 63 -12.25 -4.63 -4.00
C GLY A 63 -13.10 -4.74 -2.74
N LEU A 64 -13.85 -3.68 -2.43
CA LEU A 64 -14.74 -3.64 -1.28
C LEU A 64 -15.93 -4.59 -1.41
N GLU A 65 -16.55 -4.66 -2.58
CA GLU A 65 -17.73 -5.51 -2.76
C GLU A 65 -17.36 -7.00 -2.80
N VAL A 66 -16.19 -7.37 -3.32
CA VAL A 66 -15.76 -8.77 -3.35
C VAL A 66 -15.52 -9.34 -1.96
N ILE A 67 -14.88 -8.60 -1.04
CA ILE A 67 -14.68 -9.11 0.32
C ILE A 67 -16.02 -9.29 1.05
N LYS A 68 -16.95 -8.32 0.95
CA LYS A 68 -18.28 -8.42 1.57
C LYS A 68 -19.04 -9.63 1.01
N PHE A 69 -19.04 -9.76 -0.32
CA PHE A 69 -19.67 -10.89 -1.00
C PHE A 69 -19.15 -12.23 -0.46
N LEU A 70 -17.83 -12.40 -0.40
CA LEU A 70 -17.21 -13.65 0.08
C LEU A 70 -17.55 -13.95 1.54
N LEU A 71 -17.55 -12.94 2.41
CA LEU A 71 -17.89 -13.09 3.83
C LEU A 71 -19.36 -13.44 4.05
N GLU A 72 -20.25 -12.99 3.16
CA GLU A 72 -21.69 -13.26 3.23
C GLU A 72 -22.10 -14.62 2.64
N GLN A 73 -21.24 -15.28 1.84
CA GLN A 73 -21.61 -16.54 1.18
C GLN A 73 -21.66 -17.74 2.14
N HIS A 74 -20.73 -17.85 3.09
CA HIS A 74 -20.66 -18.97 4.03
C HIS A 74 -19.77 -18.65 5.24
N GLU A 75 -20.12 -19.13 6.43
CA GLU A 75 -19.37 -18.86 7.66
C GLU A 75 -17.93 -19.38 7.64
N ASP A 76 -17.69 -20.53 7.00
CA ASP A 76 -16.35 -21.10 6.81
C ASP A 76 -15.41 -20.21 5.97
N ASN A 77 -15.93 -19.23 5.24
CA ASN A 77 -15.10 -18.29 4.48
C ASN A 77 -14.37 -17.31 5.41
N LEU A 78 -14.95 -16.96 6.56
CA LEU A 78 -14.39 -16.00 7.49
C LEU A 78 -12.93 -16.31 7.88
N PRO A 79 -12.60 -17.51 8.42
CA PRO A 79 -11.21 -17.81 8.78
C PRO A 79 -10.26 -17.83 7.58
N ILE A 80 -10.74 -18.18 6.39
CA ILE A 80 -9.93 -18.20 5.16
C ILE A 80 -9.62 -16.77 4.71
N VAL A 81 -10.64 -15.92 4.65
CA VAL A 81 -10.51 -14.51 4.24
C VAL A 81 -9.64 -13.75 5.24
N GLN A 82 -9.83 -13.93 6.55
CA GLN A 82 -8.98 -13.31 7.57
C GLN A 82 -7.50 -13.70 7.39
N LYS A 83 -7.21 -14.98 7.14
CA LYS A 83 -5.85 -15.46 6.86
C LYS A 83 -5.25 -14.77 5.64
N TRP A 84 -6.03 -14.59 4.57
CA TRP A 84 -5.56 -13.88 3.38
C TRP A 84 -5.33 -12.40 3.64
N ILE A 85 -6.20 -11.71 4.38
CA ILE A 85 -5.98 -10.30 4.75
C ILE A 85 -4.67 -10.16 5.54
N ASN A 86 -4.43 -11.03 6.53
CA ASN A 86 -3.18 -11.01 7.31
C ASN A 86 -1.95 -11.20 6.42
N LYS A 87 -1.99 -12.20 5.52
CA LYS A 87 -0.91 -12.45 4.54
C LYS A 87 -0.68 -11.22 3.66
N TRP A 88 -1.72 -10.69 3.04
CA TRP A 88 -1.60 -9.71 1.97
C TRP A 88 -1.40 -8.29 2.46
N LEU A 89 -1.85 -7.95 3.68
CA LEU A 89 -1.39 -6.73 4.35
C LEU A 89 0.14 -6.77 4.51
N TRP A 90 0.68 -7.84 5.10
CA TRP A 90 2.10 -7.91 5.38
C TRP A 90 2.96 -7.89 4.12
N ARG A 91 2.55 -8.64 3.09
CA ARG A 91 3.26 -8.63 1.80
C ARG A 91 3.15 -7.29 1.08
N GLY A 92 1.98 -6.66 1.14
CA GLY A 92 1.76 -5.32 0.58
C GLY A 92 2.65 -4.29 1.26
N TYR A 93 2.67 -4.27 2.59
CA TYR A 93 3.53 -3.40 3.39
C TYR A 93 5.02 -3.58 3.07
N ARG A 94 5.49 -4.82 2.94
CA ARG A 94 6.89 -5.11 2.59
C ARG A 94 7.26 -4.61 1.18
N VAL A 95 6.33 -4.63 0.23
CA VAL A 95 6.55 -4.02 -1.10
C VAL A 95 6.53 -2.49 -1.01
N LEU A 96 5.62 -1.93 -0.22
CA LEU A 96 5.50 -0.47 -0.04
C LEU A 96 6.72 0.16 0.64
N ALA A 97 7.63 -0.63 1.23
CA ALA A 97 8.95 -0.14 1.64
C ALA A 97 9.71 0.59 0.51
N LEU A 98 9.50 0.17 -0.74
CA LEU A 98 10.07 0.85 -1.91
C LEU A 98 9.44 2.24 -2.13
N VAL A 99 8.14 2.37 -1.87
CA VAL A 99 7.42 3.65 -2.00
C VAL A 99 7.79 4.58 -0.85
N ALA A 100 7.90 4.04 0.38
CA ALA A 100 8.38 4.76 1.55
C ALA A 100 9.73 5.43 1.31
N MET A 101 10.69 4.67 0.78
CA MET A 101 12.00 5.18 0.36
C MET A 101 11.86 6.26 -0.72
N MET A 102 11.08 6.00 -1.77
CA MET A 102 10.90 6.93 -2.89
C MET A 102 10.40 8.28 -2.41
N MET A 103 9.33 8.31 -1.61
CA MET A 103 8.69 9.56 -1.24
C MET A 103 9.52 10.40 -0.25
N ASP A 104 10.25 9.77 0.66
CA ASP A 104 11.06 10.48 1.65
C ASP A 104 12.42 10.95 1.08
N TYR A 105 12.99 10.22 0.13
CA TYR A 105 14.37 10.45 -0.33
C TYR A 105 14.53 10.87 -1.78
N MET A 106 13.66 10.39 -2.69
CA MET A 106 13.83 10.60 -4.13
C MET A 106 13.11 11.84 -4.65
N LEU A 107 12.16 12.38 -3.90
CA LEU A 107 11.44 13.61 -4.25
C LEU A 107 12.18 14.85 -3.71
N PRO A 108 12.73 15.74 -4.57
CA PRO A 108 13.36 16.98 -4.12
C PRO A 108 12.40 17.88 -3.31
N ASN A 109 11.20 18.09 -3.83
CA ASN A 109 10.11 18.78 -3.15
C ASN A 109 9.19 17.72 -2.53
N LYS A 110 9.13 17.70 -1.19
CA LYS A 110 8.41 16.69 -0.42
C LYS A 110 6.94 17.09 -0.30
N VAL A 111 6.06 16.10 -0.30
CA VAL A 111 4.61 16.31 -0.10
C VAL A 111 4.25 16.07 1.36
N MET A 112 4.62 14.90 1.87
CA MET A 112 4.49 14.44 3.26
C MET A 112 5.51 13.32 3.47
N SER A 113 5.75 12.94 4.73
CA SER A 113 6.57 11.77 5.08
C SER A 113 5.81 10.46 4.87
N TRP A 114 6.54 9.35 4.70
CA TRP A 114 5.96 7.99 4.74
C TRP A 114 5.16 7.73 6.01
N LYS A 115 5.64 8.24 7.16
CA LYS A 115 4.94 8.13 8.44
C LYS A 115 3.54 8.76 8.37
N GLU A 116 3.45 10.01 7.93
CA GLU A 116 2.19 10.73 7.81
C GLU A 116 1.25 10.04 6.80
N ALA A 117 1.80 9.57 5.67
CA ALA A 117 1.01 8.81 4.70
C ALA A 117 0.44 7.52 5.31
N TRP A 118 1.22 6.76 6.08
CA TRP A 118 0.76 5.55 6.75
C TRP A 118 -0.33 5.84 7.79
N GLU A 119 -0.15 6.90 8.59
CA GLU A 119 -1.12 7.35 9.59
C GLU A 119 -2.47 7.68 8.95
N VAL A 120 -2.47 8.49 7.90
CA VAL A 120 -3.71 8.91 7.22
C VAL A 120 -4.35 7.76 6.44
N TYR A 121 -3.59 7.10 5.57
CA TYR A 121 -4.18 6.19 4.59
C TYR A 121 -4.41 4.78 5.12
N PHE A 122 -3.70 4.35 6.18
CA PHE A 122 -3.92 3.05 6.79
C PHE A 122 -4.50 3.14 8.20
N GLU A 123 -3.87 3.87 9.12
CA GLU A 123 -4.32 3.87 10.53
C GLU A 123 -5.69 4.52 10.69
N GLU A 124 -5.92 5.68 10.04
CA GLU A 124 -7.21 6.36 10.07
C GLU A 124 -8.22 5.73 9.10
N ALA A 125 -7.94 5.77 7.79
CA ALA A 125 -8.88 5.30 6.77
C ALA A 125 -9.09 3.78 6.83
N GLY A 126 -8.01 3.01 6.94
CA GLY A 126 -8.10 1.55 7.14
C GLY A 126 -8.74 1.20 8.49
N GLY A 127 -8.42 1.95 9.56
CA GLY A 127 -9.07 1.77 10.87
C GLY A 127 -10.59 1.93 10.81
N ALA A 128 -11.11 2.89 10.03
CA ALA A 128 -12.54 3.04 9.79
C ALA A 128 -13.13 1.84 9.01
N LEU A 129 -12.46 1.40 7.94
CA LEU A 129 -12.87 0.24 7.16
C LEU A 129 -12.96 -1.03 8.02
N PHE A 130 -11.95 -1.33 8.84
CA PHE A 130 -11.93 -2.55 9.63
C PHE A 130 -12.97 -2.53 10.76
N LYS A 131 -13.36 -1.34 11.27
CA LYS A 131 -14.53 -1.20 12.15
C LYS A 131 -15.82 -1.59 11.45
N ASP A 132 -15.99 -1.20 10.19
CA ASP A 132 -17.17 -1.59 9.40
C ASP A 132 -17.18 -3.10 9.10
N LEU A 133 -16.02 -3.69 8.79
CA LEU A 133 -15.89 -5.12 8.52
C LEU A 133 -16.05 -6.01 9.78
N ALA A 134 -15.95 -5.44 10.98
CA ALA A 134 -16.14 -6.16 12.24
C ALA A 134 -17.52 -6.81 12.35
N ARG A 135 -18.54 -6.27 11.66
CA ARG A 135 -19.89 -6.89 11.58
C ARG A 135 -19.90 -8.28 10.94
N TYR A 136 -18.86 -8.61 10.16
CA TYR A 136 -18.66 -9.94 9.56
C TYR A 136 -17.73 -10.83 10.40
N GLY A 137 -17.22 -10.35 11.53
CA GLY A 137 -16.24 -11.06 12.36
C GLY A 137 -14.77 -10.85 11.94
N ILE A 138 -14.50 -9.98 10.96
CA ILE A 138 -13.13 -9.59 10.59
C ILE A 138 -12.53 -8.72 11.70
N VAL A 139 -11.26 -8.96 11.99
CA VAL A 139 -10.46 -8.17 12.94
C VAL A 139 -9.32 -7.46 12.23
N MET A 140 -8.71 -6.49 12.93
CA MET A 140 -7.49 -5.85 12.44
C MET A 140 -6.44 -6.90 12.09
N PRO A 141 -5.73 -6.76 10.95
CA PRO A 141 -4.84 -7.83 10.51
C PRO A 141 -3.61 -7.95 11.41
N ASP A 142 -2.94 -9.10 11.34
CA ASP A 142 -1.70 -9.33 12.08
C ASP A 142 -0.61 -8.30 11.70
N TYR A 143 0.35 -8.11 12.61
CA TYR A 143 1.52 -7.24 12.45
C TYR A 143 1.27 -5.73 12.39
N VAL A 144 0.05 -5.24 12.52
CA VAL A 144 -0.23 -3.79 12.54
C VAL A 144 0.59 -3.06 13.62
N GLU A 145 0.76 -3.65 14.80
CA GLU A 145 1.61 -3.09 15.86
C GLU A 145 3.11 -3.06 15.48
N THR A 146 3.58 -4.06 14.73
CA THR A 146 4.94 -4.08 14.19
C THR A 146 5.10 -2.96 13.18
N ILE A 147 4.14 -2.81 12.27
CA ILE A 147 4.16 -1.76 11.26
C ILE A 147 4.14 -0.36 11.91
N ALA A 148 3.32 -0.16 12.95
CA ALA A 148 3.25 1.10 13.68
C ALA A 148 4.60 1.51 14.29
N LYS A 149 5.45 0.53 14.65
CA LYS A 149 6.84 0.77 15.12
C LYS A 149 7.80 0.98 13.94
N GLU A 150 7.58 0.30 12.82
CA GLU A 150 8.45 0.37 11.64
C GLU A 150 8.23 1.63 10.79
N LYS A 151 7.07 2.30 10.84
CA LYS A 151 6.77 3.48 9.99
C LYS A 151 7.75 4.65 10.19
N GLU A 152 8.40 4.75 11.36
CA GLU A 152 9.43 5.77 11.64
C GLU A 152 10.84 5.38 11.12
N HIS A 153 10.99 4.17 10.60
CA HIS A 153 12.29 3.61 10.25
C HIS A 153 12.39 3.12 8.81
N LEU A 154 11.25 2.73 8.22
CA LEU A 154 11.20 1.96 6.98
C LEU A 154 11.92 2.63 5.81
N SER A 155 11.62 3.91 5.54
CA SER A 155 12.22 4.65 4.43
C SER A 155 13.72 4.82 4.61
N HIS A 156 14.17 5.13 5.83
CA HIS A 156 15.58 5.30 6.17
C HIS A 156 16.38 4.00 6.00
N GLN A 157 15.84 2.89 6.51
CA GLN A 157 16.47 1.57 6.37
C GLN A 157 16.58 1.17 4.91
N ALA A 158 15.50 1.34 4.13
CA ALA A 158 15.49 1.03 2.71
C ALA A 158 16.49 1.89 1.93
N TRP A 159 16.52 3.22 2.16
CA TRP A 159 17.46 4.11 1.48
C TRP A 159 18.91 3.73 1.74
N TRP A 160 19.27 3.43 2.99
CA TRP A 160 20.65 3.04 3.33
C TRP A 160 21.05 1.68 2.74
N ILE A 161 20.11 0.75 2.58
CA ILE A 161 20.36 -0.50 1.85
C ILE A 161 20.67 -0.18 0.38
N PHE A 162 19.81 0.59 -0.28
CA PHE A 162 20.03 0.96 -1.69
C PHE A 162 21.29 1.81 -1.88
N TYR A 163 21.64 2.65 -0.92
CA TYR A 163 22.87 3.44 -0.95
C TYR A 163 24.12 2.53 -0.98
N ASN A 164 24.19 1.55 -0.08
CA ASN A 164 25.31 0.60 -0.04
C ASN A 164 25.38 -0.29 -1.29
N PHE A 165 24.23 -0.62 -1.87
CA PHE A 165 24.13 -1.51 -3.02
C PHE A 165 23.79 -0.78 -4.34
N THR A 166 24.05 0.53 -4.44
CA THR A 166 23.65 1.33 -5.62
C THR A 166 24.28 0.83 -6.92
N HIS A 167 25.47 0.20 -6.84
CA HIS A 167 26.16 -0.41 -7.97
C HIS A 167 25.37 -1.55 -8.65
N ALA A 168 24.37 -2.12 -7.96
CA ALA A 168 23.48 -3.16 -8.46
C ALA A 168 22.03 -2.66 -8.65
N ALA A 169 21.77 -1.36 -8.46
CA ALA A 169 20.47 -0.75 -8.67
C ALA A 169 20.40 -0.05 -10.03
N ALA A 170 19.20 0.01 -10.62
CA ALA A 170 18.96 0.71 -11.88
C ALA A 170 18.71 2.23 -11.71
N PHE A 171 19.05 2.79 -10.56
CA PHE A 171 18.87 4.19 -10.21
C PHE A 171 19.96 4.65 -9.25
N HIS A 172 20.18 5.96 -9.18
CA HIS A 172 21.19 6.56 -8.31
C HIS A 172 20.67 6.79 -6.90
N THR A 173 21.58 6.72 -5.94
CA THR A 173 21.36 7.13 -4.55
C THR A 173 22.35 8.21 -4.14
N TRP A 174 22.04 8.96 -3.09
CA TRP A 174 22.85 10.07 -2.60
C TRP A 174 22.68 10.28 -1.10
N ILE A 175 23.55 11.09 -0.51
CA ILE A 175 23.37 11.60 0.85
C ILE A 175 22.37 12.77 0.79
N PRO A 176 21.29 12.77 1.58
CA PRO A 176 20.33 13.89 1.59
C PRO A 176 20.98 15.23 1.90
N SER A 177 20.46 16.31 1.31
CA SER A 177 20.86 17.67 1.68
C SER A 177 20.45 18.01 3.10
N ALA A 178 21.16 18.95 3.74
CA ALA A 178 20.76 19.51 5.03
C ALA A 178 19.49 20.39 4.98
N LYS A 179 18.90 20.56 3.80
CA LYS A 179 17.67 21.31 3.54
C LYS A 179 16.51 20.38 3.29
#